data_AF-A0A9W6D9M0-F1
#
_entry.id   AF-A0A9W6D9M0-F1
#
_cell.length_a   1.000
_cell.length_b   1.000
_cell.length_c   1.000
_cell.angle_alpha   90.00
_cell.angle_beta   90.00
_cell.angle_gamma   90.00
#
_symmetry.space_group_name_H-M   'P 1'
#
loop_
_entity.id
_entity.type
_entity.pdbx_description
1 polymer ?
#
loop_
_entity_poly.entity_id
_entity_poly.type
_entity_poly.pdbx_seq_one_letter_code
_entity_poly.pdbx_strand_id
1 'polypeptide(L)'
;MLKTDHAKAFGTDEIAHDYNSVILASNGFGKLGYIVESPFTSDGDMRSTILNYLNGSTSYGFYIDCHGSPHDLTDNKTWTINTYDISGNFHLVFLDACETAANTDWANAFNCNRPSRAFLGWKYTVGADAAYEFSQHFWPNVGSKSLYNVALDAAAASSGKTPIILIGDKSWYGKAY
;
A
#
# COMPACT_ATOMS: atom_id res chain seq x y z
N MET A 1 8.60 -9.88 -22.76
CA MET A 1 7.57 -8.86 -22.54
C MET A 1 8.26 -7.71 -21.82
N LEU A 2 8.16 -6.48 -22.33
CA LEU A 2 8.71 -5.32 -21.62
C LEU A 2 7.85 -5.10 -20.38
N LYS A 3 8.46 -5.02 -19.20
CA LYS A 3 7.75 -4.66 -17.98
C LYS A 3 7.22 -3.24 -18.15
N THR A 4 5.92 -3.03 -17.96
CA THR A 4 5.31 -1.68 -18.04
C THR A 4 4.65 -1.26 -16.74
N ASP A 5 4.51 -2.19 -15.80
CA ASP A 5 3.85 -1.92 -14.53
C ASP A 5 4.81 -1.24 -13.54
N HIS A 6 4.58 0.04 -13.29
CA HIS A 6 5.35 0.80 -12.30
C HIS A 6 4.73 0.66 -10.92
N ALA A 7 5.59 0.72 -9.90
CA ALA A 7 5.21 0.80 -8.50
C ALA A 7 5.97 1.90 -7.78
N LYS A 8 5.32 2.58 -6.83
CA LYS A 8 5.95 3.59 -5.98
C LYS A 8 5.45 3.50 -4.55
N ALA A 9 6.39 3.74 -3.63
CA ALA A 9 6.17 3.73 -2.20
C ALA A 9 6.39 5.13 -1.63
N PHE A 10 5.47 5.57 -0.77
CA PHE A 10 5.44 6.87 -0.13
C PHE A 10 5.42 6.73 1.39
N GLY A 11 5.99 7.67 2.11
CA GLY A 11 5.94 7.71 3.57
C GLY A 11 5.92 9.14 4.07
N THR A 12 5.28 9.37 5.22
CA THR A 12 5.27 10.67 5.91
C THR A 12 6.12 10.55 7.17
N ASP A 13 6.93 11.57 7.48
CA ASP A 13 7.84 11.51 8.64
C ASP A 13 7.11 11.62 10.00
N GLU A 14 5.82 11.94 9.96
CA GLU A 14 4.88 11.87 11.10
C GLU A 14 4.64 10.43 11.60
N ILE A 15 4.96 9.39 10.79
CA ILE A 15 4.84 7.99 11.21
C ILE A 15 6.22 7.42 11.52
N ALA A 16 6.36 6.81 12.70
CA ALA A 16 7.58 6.11 13.05
C ALA A 16 7.86 4.96 12.06
N HIS A 17 9.13 4.84 11.65
CA HIS A 17 9.64 3.83 10.71
C HIS A 17 9.22 4.00 9.24
N ASP A 18 8.57 5.10 8.86
CA ASP A 18 8.10 5.38 7.50
C ASP A 18 9.15 5.05 6.43
N TYR A 19 10.38 5.54 6.60
CA TYR A 19 11.47 5.30 5.67
C TYR A 19 11.76 3.81 5.50
N ASN A 20 11.79 3.05 6.59
CA ASN A 20 12.07 1.62 6.53
C ASN A 20 10.89 0.85 5.91
N SER A 21 9.65 1.20 6.23
CA SER A 21 8.46 0.60 5.66
C SER A 21 8.39 0.81 4.14
N VAL A 22 8.70 2.03 3.69
CA VAL A 22 8.79 2.41 2.28
C VAL A 22 9.87 1.61 1.54
N ILE A 23 11.05 1.43 2.14
CA ILE A 23 12.12 0.61 1.54
C ILE A 23 11.70 -0.87 1.45
N LEU A 24 11.02 -1.41 2.46
CA LEU A 24 10.48 -2.76 2.43
C LEU A 24 9.46 -2.91 1.29
N ALA A 25 8.54 -1.95 1.13
CA ALA A 25 7.55 -1.93 0.07
C ALA A 25 8.19 -1.87 -1.32
N SER A 26 9.15 -0.95 -1.53
CA SER A 26 9.91 -0.85 -2.78
C SER A 26 10.58 -2.18 -3.14
N ASN A 27 11.24 -2.83 -2.19
CA ASN A 27 11.87 -4.14 -2.40
C ASN A 27 10.84 -5.24 -2.72
N GLY A 28 9.69 -5.22 -2.02
CA GLY A 28 8.57 -6.13 -2.25
C GLY A 28 7.99 -6.01 -3.66
N PHE A 29 7.71 -4.79 -4.12
CA PHE A 29 7.29 -4.53 -5.49
C PHE A 29 8.33 -5.00 -6.51
N GLY A 30 9.61 -4.80 -6.26
CA GLY A 30 10.69 -5.30 -7.11
C GLY A 30 10.67 -6.84 -7.24
N LYS A 31 10.45 -7.56 -6.13
CA LYS A 31 10.28 -9.02 -6.13
C LYS A 31 9.06 -9.48 -6.93
N LEU A 32 7.98 -8.71 -6.88
CA LEU A 32 6.75 -8.97 -7.63
C LEU A 32 6.86 -8.61 -9.12
N GLY A 33 7.97 -7.98 -9.52
CA GLY A 33 8.31 -7.74 -10.91
C GLY A 33 8.02 -6.34 -11.43
N TYR A 34 7.51 -5.43 -10.60
CA TYR A 34 7.25 -4.04 -10.98
C TYR A 34 8.54 -3.28 -11.33
N ILE A 35 8.42 -2.24 -12.16
CA ILE A 35 9.44 -1.20 -12.27
C ILE A 35 9.26 -0.28 -11.07
N VAL A 36 10.21 -0.34 -10.13
CA VAL A 36 10.11 0.41 -8.88
C VAL A 36 10.64 1.82 -9.10
N GLU A 37 9.79 2.82 -8.94
CA GLU A 37 10.20 4.22 -8.90
C GLU A 37 10.89 4.55 -7.58
N SER A 38 11.72 5.60 -7.58
CA SER A 38 12.38 6.07 -6.36
C SER A 38 11.34 6.36 -5.28
N PRO A 39 11.50 5.79 -4.07
CA PRO A 39 10.60 6.06 -2.96
C PRO A 39 10.62 7.54 -2.57
N PHE A 40 9.56 8.00 -1.91
CA PHE A 40 9.43 9.40 -1.49
C PHE A 40 8.96 9.51 -0.03
N THR A 41 9.82 10.07 0.82
CA THR A 41 9.55 10.36 2.23
C THR A 41 9.93 11.82 2.49
N SER A 42 8.97 12.75 2.40
CA SER A 42 9.22 14.17 2.61
C SER A 42 7.93 14.96 2.84
N ASP A 43 7.98 15.89 3.79
CA ASP A 43 6.95 16.90 4.08
C ASP A 43 6.82 18.03 3.03
N GLY A 44 7.44 17.86 1.85
CA GLY A 44 7.34 18.82 0.75
C GLY A 44 5.96 18.81 0.08
N ASP A 45 5.93 18.98 -1.24
CA ASP A 45 4.67 18.90 -2.02
C ASP A 45 4.21 17.43 -2.19
N MET A 46 3.94 16.77 -1.06
CA MET A 46 3.55 15.37 -0.97
C MET A 46 2.25 15.12 -1.72
N ARG A 47 1.24 15.99 -1.55
CA ARG A 47 -0.04 15.88 -2.26
C ARG A 47 0.17 15.84 -3.77
N SER A 48 0.86 16.83 -4.35
CA SER A 48 1.04 16.88 -5.80
C SER A 48 1.90 15.72 -6.29
N THR A 49 2.91 15.31 -5.51
CA THR A 49 3.77 14.17 -5.86
C THR A 49 2.97 12.86 -5.90
N ILE A 50 2.12 12.61 -4.90
CA ILE A 50 1.21 11.45 -4.87
C ILE A 50 0.25 11.52 -6.05
N LEU A 51 -0.47 12.64 -6.23
CA LEU A 51 -1.47 12.76 -7.30
C LEU A 51 -0.86 12.63 -8.69
N ASN A 52 0.34 13.17 -8.92
CA ASN A 52 1.05 13.00 -10.19
C ASN A 52 1.34 11.52 -10.48
N TYR A 53 1.75 10.76 -9.46
CA TYR A 53 1.94 9.32 -9.61
C TYR A 53 0.60 8.61 -9.83
N LEU A 54 -0.43 8.92 -9.04
CA LEU A 54 -1.73 8.25 -9.13
C LEU A 54 -2.43 8.46 -10.48
N ASN A 55 -2.16 9.57 -11.15
CA ASN A 55 -2.66 9.88 -12.49
C ASN A 55 -1.75 9.39 -13.63
N GLY A 56 -0.64 8.72 -13.32
CA GLY A 56 0.28 8.15 -14.31
C GLY A 56 -0.32 6.96 -15.05
N SER A 57 -0.12 6.89 -16.37
CA SER A 57 -0.67 5.81 -17.23
C SER A 57 -0.04 4.44 -17.01
N THR A 58 1.06 4.36 -16.28
CA THR A 58 1.80 3.13 -15.96
C THR A 58 1.81 2.81 -14.46
N SER A 59 1.04 3.55 -13.67
CA SER A 59 1.02 3.41 -12.21
C SER A 59 0.09 2.27 -11.79
N TYR A 60 0.67 1.13 -11.40
CA TYR A 60 -0.08 -0.09 -11.08
C TYR A 60 0.18 -0.63 -9.67
N GLY A 61 1.33 -0.29 -9.06
CA GLY A 61 1.64 -0.57 -7.66
C GLY A 61 1.64 0.70 -6.81
N PHE A 62 1.00 0.70 -5.65
CA PHE A 62 1.03 1.85 -4.73
C PHE A 62 1.14 1.39 -3.27
N TYR A 63 2.07 2.00 -2.55
CA TYR A 63 2.18 1.88 -1.09
C TYR A 63 2.30 3.26 -0.48
N ILE A 64 1.65 3.47 0.67
CA ILE A 64 1.85 4.66 1.47
C ILE A 64 1.76 4.37 2.97
N ASP A 65 2.73 4.87 3.73
CA ASP A 65 2.75 4.90 5.19
C ASP A 65 2.34 6.30 5.68
N CYS A 66 1.16 6.43 6.30
CA CYS A 66 0.62 7.71 6.75
C CYS A 66 -0.56 7.58 7.74
N HIS A 67 -1.15 8.70 8.16
CA HIS A 67 -2.44 8.66 8.83
C HIS A 67 -3.57 8.41 7.83
N GLY A 68 -4.63 7.76 8.30
CA GLY A 68 -5.74 7.38 7.45
C GLY A 68 -7.09 7.37 8.16
N SER A 69 -8.12 7.40 7.33
CA SER A 69 -9.51 7.16 7.68
C SER A 69 -10.15 6.31 6.57
N PRO A 70 -11.44 5.94 6.71
CA PRO A 70 -12.19 5.31 5.62
C PRO A 70 -12.26 6.16 4.33
N HIS A 71 -11.94 7.46 4.38
CA HIS A 71 -12.10 8.38 3.25
C HIS A 71 -10.87 9.24 2.95
N ASP A 72 -9.89 9.31 3.85
CA ASP A 72 -8.76 10.25 3.78
C ASP A 72 -7.41 9.57 4.07
N LEU A 73 -6.35 10.03 3.41
CA LEU A 73 -4.95 9.81 3.74
C LEU A 73 -4.31 11.17 3.99
N THR A 74 -3.49 11.32 5.03
CA THR A 74 -3.00 12.64 5.45
C THR A 74 -1.75 12.55 6.34
N ASP A 75 -1.04 13.67 6.46
CA ASP A 75 -0.05 13.94 7.52
C ASP A 75 -0.66 14.66 8.75
N ASN A 76 -1.98 14.88 8.77
CA ASN A 76 -2.70 15.73 9.74
C ASN A 76 -2.26 17.21 9.79
N LYS A 77 -1.52 17.69 8.78
CA LYS A 77 -0.96 19.04 8.78
C LYS A 77 -1.16 19.77 7.46
N THR A 78 -0.53 19.28 6.39
CA THR A 78 -0.34 20.04 5.16
C THR A 78 -1.03 19.42 3.95
N TRP A 79 -1.30 18.12 3.97
CA TRP A 79 -1.91 17.44 2.85
C TRP A 79 -2.95 16.43 3.27
N THR A 80 -3.95 16.28 2.40
CA THR A 80 -4.95 15.22 2.46
C THR A 80 -5.16 14.71 1.04
N ILE A 81 -5.32 13.39 0.89
CA ILE A 81 -5.77 12.72 -0.33
C ILE A 81 -7.07 12.03 0.03
N ASN A 82 -8.12 12.25 -0.75
CA ASN A 82 -9.42 11.64 -0.51
C ASN A 82 -9.69 10.52 -1.51
N THR A 83 -10.63 9.63 -1.20
CA THR A 83 -11.05 8.54 -2.13
C THR A 83 -11.48 9.06 -3.50
N TYR A 84 -12.11 10.24 -3.57
CA TYR A 84 -12.56 10.87 -4.82
C TYR A 84 -11.43 11.55 -5.62
N ASP A 85 -10.23 11.69 -5.07
CA ASP A 85 -9.05 12.12 -5.84
C ASP A 85 -8.49 10.97 -6.72
N ILE A 86 -8.96 9.73 -6.53
CA ILE A 86 -8.41 8.54 -7.18
C ILE A 86 -9.29 8.12 -8.36
N SER A 87 -8.68 8.04 -9.54
CA SER A 87 -9.32 7.51 -10.75
C SER A 87 -8.44 6.46 -11.43
N GLY A 88 -7.98 5.49 -10.66
CA GLY A 88 -6.92 4.56 -11.04
C GLY A 88 -7.36 3.15 -11.40
N ASN A 89 -6.53 2.45 -12.15
CA ASN A 89 -6.71 1.04 -12.51
C ASN A 89 -5.57 0.19 -11.94
N PHE A 90 -5.39 0.20 -10.62
CA PHE A 90 -4.22 -0.38 -9.96
C PHE A 90 -4.28 -1.91 -9.83
N HIS A 91 -3.12 -2.55 -9.86
CA HIS A 91 -2.97 -3.98 -9.63
C HIS A 91 -2.79 -4.29 -8.15
N LEU A 92 -1.86 -3.62 -7.48
CA LEU A 92 -1.56 -3.85 -6.07
C LEU A 92 -1.49 -2.54 -5.30
N VAL A 93 -2.34 -2.39 -4.30
CA VAL A 93 -2.36 -1.23 -3.40
C VAL A 93 -2.23 -1.71 -1.97
N PHE A 94 -1.37 -1.09 -1.18
CA PHE A 94 -1.36 -1.22 0.27
C PHE A 94 -1.35 0.17 0.91
N LEU A 95 -2.49 0.54 1.51
CA LEU A 95 -2.58 1.74 2.35
C LEU A 95 -2.22 1.36 3.79
N ASP A 96 -0.98 1.64 4.17
CA ASP A 96 -0.47 1.44 5.53
C ASP A 96 -0.88 2.63 6.40
N ALA A 97 -2.19 2.76 6.57
CA ALA A 97 -2.84 3.89 7.22
C ALA A 97 -4.15 3.45 7.88
N CYS A 98 -4.47 4.02 9.03
CA CYS A 98 -5.60 3.60 9.88
C CYS A 98 -6.93 3.52 9.10
N GLU A 99 -7.71 2.47 9.37
CA GLU A 99 -9.11 2.34 8.94
C GLU A 99 -9.36 2.38 7.42
N THR A 100 -8.32 2.29 6.60
CA THR A 100 -8.41 2.28 5.14
C THR A 100 -9.10 1.04 4.58
N ALA A 101 -9.28 0.00 5.40
CA ALA A 101 -10.09 -1.18 5.09
C ALA A 101 -11.28 -1.37 6.04
N ALA A 102 -11.75 -0.30 6.69
CA ALA A 102 -12.98 -0.34 7.49
C ALA A 102 -14.22 -0.60 6.60
N ASN A 103 -14.17 -0.17 5.35
CA ASN A 103 -15.15 -0.45 4.30
C ASN A 103 -14.42 -0.74 2.96
N THR A 104 -15.13 -0.71 1.83
CA THR A 104 -14.56 -1.00 0.50
C THR A 104 -14.23 0.23 -0.34
N ASP A 105 -14.37 1.45 0.19
CA ASP A 105 -14.34 2.68 -0.62
C ASP A 105 -12.97 2.89 -1.27
N TRP A 106 -11.88 2.72 -0.50
CA TRP A 106 -10.53 2.78 -1.06
C TRP A 106 -10.28 1.71 -2.12
N ALA A 107 -10.62 0.45 -1.84
CA ALA A 107 -10.44 -0.64 -2.80
C ALA A 107 -11.23 -0.41 -4.11
N ASN A 108 -12.40 0.23 -4.02
CA ASN A 108 -13.21 0.62 -5.16
C ASN A 108 -12.58 1.79 -5.93
N ALA A 109 -12.09 2.82 -5.22
CA ALA A 109 -11.46 3.99 -5.81
C ALA A 109 -10.18 3.64 -6.59
N PHE A 110 -9.39 2.68 -6.08
CA PHE A 110 -8.21 2.14 -6.77
C PHE A 110 -8.54 1.06 -7.83
N ASN A 111 -9.79 0.62 -7.93
CA ASN A 111 -10.26 -0.46 -8.79
C ASN A 111 -9.50 -1.80 -8.58
N CYS A 112 -9.21 -2.14 -7.33
CA CYS A 112 -8.46 -3.34 -6.94
C CYS A 112 -9.34 -4.53 -6.51
N ASN A 113 -10.67 -4.39 -6.56
CA ASN A 113 -11.65 -5.42 -6.17
C ASN A 113 -11.96 -6.48 -7.26
N ARG A 114 -11.01 -6.74 -8.17
CA ARG A 114 -11.20 -7.56 -9.39
C ARG A 114 -10.14 -8.68 -9.48
N PRO A 115 -10.30 -9.67 -10.38
CA PRO A 115 -9.30 -10.72 -10.58
C PRO A 115 -7.92 -10.16 -10.87
N SER A 116 -6.87 -10.83 -10.37
CA SER A 116 -5.47 -10.42 -10.50
C SER A 116 -5.16 -9.02 -9.96
N ARG A 117 -5.89 -8.60 -8.92
CA ARG A 117 -5.68 -7.33 -8.23
C ARG A 117 -5.92 -7.50 -6.73
N ALA A 118 -5.25 -6.70 -5.93
CA ALA A 118 -5.44 -6.72 -4.49
C ALA A 118 -5.24 -5.33 -3.88
N PHE A 119 -6.11 -5.02 -2.92
CA PHE A 119 -5.97 -3.91 -2.00
C PHE A 119 -5.70 -4.48 -0.61
N LEU A 120 -4.73 -3.92 0.10
CA LEU A 120 -4.46 -4.16 1.51
C LEU A 120 -4.66 -2.87 2.30
N GLY A 121 -5.20 -3.00 3.51
CA GLY A 121 -5.33 -1.89 4.46
C GLY A 121 -5.79 -2.38 5.83
N TRP A 122 -5.84 -1.46 6.79
CA TRP A 122 -6.18 -1.78 8.18
C TRP A 122 -7.67 -1.63 8.45
N LYS A 123 -8.31 -2.63 9.07
CA LYS A 123 -9.74 -2.54 9.43
C LYS A 123 -10.02 -1.51 10.52
N TYR A 124 -9.07 -1.35 11.44
CA TYR A 124 -9.15 -0.46 12.60
C TYR A 124 -7.86 0.35 12.69
N THR A 125 -7.79 1.26 13.67
CA THR A 125 -6.53 1.89 14.08
C THR A 125 -5.44 0.84 14.33
N VAL A 126 -4.23 1.12 13.84
CA VAL A 126 -3.01 0.33 14.06
C VAL A 126 -1.93 1.26 14.60
N GLY A 127 -1.05 0.75 15.46
CA GLY A 127 0.12 1.50 15.94
C GLY A 127 1.29 1.35 14.98
N ALA A 128 2.12 2.39 14.86
CA ALA A 128 3.27 2.42 13.94
C ALA A 128 4.21 1.22 14.11
N ASP A 129 4.58 0.85 15.34
CA ASP A 129 5.45 -0.31 15.58
C ASP A 129 4.84 -1.63 15.10
N ALA A 130 3.52 -1.80 15.30
CA ALA A 130 2.81 -3.02 14.87
C ALA A 130 2.65 -3.08 13.34
N ALA A 131 2.37 -1.94 12.70
CA ALA A 131 2.33 -1.83 11.25
C ALA A 131 3.71 -2.12 10.63
N TYR A 132 4.77 -1.57 11.23
CA TYR A 132 6.14 -1.82 10.77
C TYR A 132 6.55 -3.30 10.95
N GLU A 133 6.27 -3.92 12.11
CA GLU A 133 6.51 -5.35 12.35
C GLU A 133 5.78 -6.21 11.31
N PHE A 134 4.53 -5.89 11.00
CA PHE A 134 3.80 -6.54 9.91
C PHE A 134 4.53 -6.40 8.58
N SER A 135 4.96 -5.18 8.22
CA SER A 135 5.68 -4.89 6.98
C SER A 135 7.01 -5.66 6.88
N GLN A 136 7.71 -5.88 8.01
CA GLN A 136 8.92 -6.71 8.09
C GLN A 136 8.65 -8.20 7.80
N HIS A 137 7.44 -8.69 8.06
CA HIS A 137 7.05 -10.06 7.71
C HIS A 137 6.40 -10.16 6.32
N PHE A 138 5.60 -9.18 5.93
CA PHE A 138 4.84 -9.21 4.69
C PHE A 138 5.74 -9.05 3.46
N TRP A 139 6.44 -7.92 3.34
CA TRP A 139 7.17 -7.55 2.13
C TRP A 139 8.31 -8.51 1.78
N PRO A 140 9.08 -9.08 2.72
CA PRO A 140 10.09 -10.06 2.38
C PRO A 140 9.52 -11.36 1.78
N ASN A 141 8.28 -11.70 2.10
CA ASN A 141 7.65 -12.98 1.75
C ASN A 141 6.68 -12.92 0.56
N VAL A 142 6.42 -11.74 -0.02
CA VAL A 142 5.59 -11.62 -1.23
C VAL A 142 6.16 -12.46 -2.38
N GLY A 143 5.27 -13.01 -3.22
CA GLY A 143 5.62 -13.90 -4.32
C GLY A 143 5.89 -15.36 -3.94
N SER A 144 5.99 -15.70 -2.65
CA SER A 144 6.13 -17.10 -2.17
C SER A 144 4.82 -17.88 -2.19
N LYS A 145 3.69 -17.18 -2.02
CA LYS A 145 2.31 -17.67 -2.05
C LYS A 145 1.37 -16.51 -2.43
N SER A 146 0.06 -16.74 -2.44
CA SER A 146 -0.90 -15.67 -2.70
C SER A 146 -0.75 -14.53 -1.68
N LEU A 147 -1.00 -13.28 -2.09
CA LEU A 147 -0.88 -12.11 -1.22
C LEU A 147 -1.75 -12.24 0.03
N TYR A 148 -2.93 -12.87 -0.09
CA TYR A 148 -3.82 -13.13 1.04
C TYR A 148 -3.15 -14.00 2.10
N ASN A 149 -2.51 -15.09 1.69
CA ASN A 149 -1.84 -15.98 2.63
C ASN A 149 -0.57 -15.33 3.22
N VAL A 150 0.18 -14.54 2.43
CA VAL A 150 1.32 -13.77 2.98
C VAL A 150 0.86 -12.77 4.04
N ALA A 151 -0.26 -12.06 3.80
CA ALA A 151 -0.81 -11.12 4.77
C ALA A 151 -1.29 -11.82 6.06
N LEU A 152 -1.94 -12.97 5.94
CA LEU A 152 -2.34 -13.75 7.12
C LEU A 152 -1.14 -14.24 7.93
N ASP A 153 -0.11 -14.76 7.26
CA ASP A 153 1.12 -15.21 7.92
C ASP A 153 1.86 -14.05 8.61
N ALA A 154 1.94 -12.89 7.94
CA ALA A 154 2.57 -11.70 8.50
C ALA A 154 1.82 -11.18 9.74
N ALA A 155 0.48 -11.14 9.69
CA ALA A 155 -0.33 -10.77 10.85
C ALA A 155 -0.17 -11.75 12.01
N ALA A 156 -0.10 -13.06 11.73
CA ALA A 156 0.12 -14.09 12.76
C ALA A 156 1.53 -14.08 13.36
N ALA A 157 2.54 -13.63 12.60
CA ALA A 157 3.91 -13.51 13.06
C ALA A 157 4.16 -12.22 13.88
N SER A 158 3.32 -11.20 13.72
CA SER A 158 3.45 -9.92 14.41
C SER A 158 2.94 -10.03 15.85
N SER A 159 3.68 -9.46 16.80
CA SER A 159 3.28 -9.39 18.21
C SER A 159 2.16 -8.38 18.48
N GLY A 160 2.05 -7.35 17.65
CA GLY A 160 1.03 -6.31 17.73
C GLY A 160 -0.33 -6.66 17.10
N LYS A 161 -1.36 -5.87 17.43
CA LYS A 161 -2.68 -5.98 16.78
C LYS A 161 -2.58 -5.43 15.35
N THR A 162 -2.55 -6.33 14.37
CA THR A 162 -2.41 -6.03 12.93
C THR A 162 -3.67 -6.46 12.18
N PRO A 163 -4.76 -5.66 12.22
CA PRO A 163 -6.06 -6.05 11.67
C PRO A 163 -6.10 -5.88 10.13
N ILE A 164 -5.14 -6.50 9.44
CA ILE A 164 -4.99 -6.41 7.99
C ILE A 164 -6.21 -7.04 7.30
N ILE A 165 -6.67 -6.39 6.25
CA ILE A 165 -7.68 -6.90 5.35
C ILE A 165 -7.13 -6.85 3.93
N LEU A 166 -7.35 -7.93 3.18
CA LEU A 166 -7.16 -7.94 1.73
C LEU A 166 -8.52 -8.00 1.03
N ILE A 167 -8.73 -7.05 0.11
CA ILE A 167 -9.88 -6.97 -0.80
C ILE A 167 -9.37 -7.24 -2.22
N GLY A 168 -10.12 -8.03 -3.00
CA GLY A 168 -9.73 -8.44 -4.36
C GLY A 168 -9.43 -9.93 -4.47
N ASP A 169 -8.50 -10.30 -5.34
CA ASP A 169 -8.16 -11.68 -5.66
C ASP A 169 -7.26 -12.32 -4.60
N LYS A 170 -7.86 -13.18 -3.77
CA LYS A 170 -7.16 -13.90 -2.69
C LYS A 170 -6.22 -15.01 -3.19
N SER A 171 -6.33 -15.40 -4.46
CA SER A 171 -5.46 -16.42 -5.07
C SER A 171 -4.26 -15.83 -5.79
N TRP A 172 -4.29 -14.52 -6.08
CA TRP A 172 -3.24 -13.84 -6.83
C TRP A 172 -1.96 -13.64 -6.02
N TYR A 173 -0.82 -13.79 -6.70
CA TYR A 173 0.52 -13.69 -6.11
C TYR A 173 1.08 -12.26 -6.11
N GLY A 174 0.37 -11.29 -6.69
CA GLY A 174 0.81 -9.90 -6.74
C GLY A 174 1.69 -9.54 -7.94
N LYS A 175 1.89 -10.45 -8.90
CA LYS A 175 2.87 -10.29 -9.99
C LYS A 175 2.49 -9.16 -10.95
N ALA A 176 3.45 -8.31 -11.27
CA ALA A 176 3.38 -7.34 -12.37
C ALA A 176 3.29 -8.04 -13.73
N TYR A 177 2.71 -7.34 -14.71
CA TYR A 177 2.55 -7.81 -16.09
C TYR A 177 3.50 -7.11 -17.08
#